data_AF-A0A328MTL4-F1
#
_entry.id   AF-A0A328MTL4-F1
#
_cell.length_a   1.000
_cell.length_b   1.000
_cell.length_c   1.000
_cell.angle_alpha   90.00
_cell.angle_beta   90.00
_cell.angle_gamma   90.00
#
_symmetry.space_group_name_H-M   'P 1'
#
loop_
_entity.id
_entity.type
_entity.pdbx_description
1 polymer ?
#
loop_
_entity_poly.entity_id
_entity_poly.type
_entity_poly.pdbx_seq_one_letter_code
_entity_poly.pdbx_strand_id
1 'polypeptide(L)'
;MATFDEWLTAYDVVYRALPAASDLACPNCGQRTLRIVFTARPAANAGYVSLWCDTCLEGTHVCRAPIPDGVTVRPMDKPTEERNPRVPNYRLVT
;
A
#
# COMPACT_ATOMS: atom_id res chain seq x y z
N MET A 1 -19.08 -1.28 -4.76
CA MET A 1 -17.73 -0.74 -4.99
C MET A 1 -17.41 0.13 -3.81
N ALA A 2 -16.32 -0.14 -3.09
CA ALA A 2 -15.95 0.66 -1.92
C ALA A 2 -15.56 2.09 -2.33
N THR A 3 -15.88 3.04 -1.47
CA THR A 3 -15.61 4.47 -1.62
C THR A 3 -14.15 4.80 -1.29
N PHE A 4 -13.71 6.01 -1.68
CA PHE A 4 -12.37 6.50 -1.33
C PHE A 4 -12.15 6.57 0.19
N ASP A 5 -13.15 7.03 0.97
CA ASP A 5 -13.06 7.13 2.43
C ASP A 5 -12.94 5.77 3.12
N GLU A 6 -13.62 4.74 2.60
CA GLU A 6 -13.46 3.36 3.09
C GLU A 6 -12.06 2.82 2.82
N TRP A 7 -11.47 3.16 1.67
CA TRP A 7 -10.07 2.81 1.37
C TRP A 7 -9.06 3.59 2.22
N LEU A 8 -9.31 4.86 2.53
CA LEU A 8 -8.50 5.63 3.47
C LEU A 8 -8.58 5.08 4.90
N THR A 9 -9.77 4.65 5.32
CA THR A 9 -9.98 3.98 6.62
C THR A 9 -9.21 2.66 6.66
N ALA A 10 -9.28 1.86 5.59
CA ALA A 10 -8.50 0.64 5.49
C ALA A 10 -6.99 0.90 5.52
N TYR A 11 -6.52 1.98 4.86
CA TYR A 11 -5.14 2.42 4.93
C TYR A 11 -4.69 2.74 6.36
N ASP A 12 -5.45 3.53 7.13
CA ASP A 12 -5.08 3.88 8.50
C ASP A 12 -4.95 2.64 9.40
N VAL A 13 -5.90 1.70 9.28
CA VAL A 13 -5.87 0.43 10.02
C VAL A 13 -4.65 -0.41 9.66
N VAL A 14 -4.39 -0.62 8.37
CA VAL A 14 -3.25 -1.44 7.91
C VAL A 14 -1.93 -0.75 8.27
N TYR A 15 -1.83 0.57 8.11
CA TYR A 15 -0.63 1.34 8.43
C TYR A 15 -0.26 1.23 9.92
N ARG A 16 -1.24 1.33 10.82
CA ARG A 16 -1.01 1.22 12.27
C ARG A 16 -0.61 -0.18 12.74
N ALA A 17 -0.90 -1.21 11.96
CA ALA A 17 -0.51 -2.59 12.26
C ALA A 17 0.96 -2.88 11.88
N LEU A 18 1.61 -2.02 11.10
CA LEU A 18 2.98 -2.24 10.64
C LEU A 18 4.00 -2.27 11.81
N PRO A 19 5.07 -3.07 11.70
CA PRO A 19 5.44 -3.92 10.56
C PRO A 19 4.74 -5.28 10.55
N ALA A 20 3.82 -5.54 11.50
CA ALA A 20 3.05 -6.78 11.53
C ALA A 20 1.99 -6.81 10.40
N ALA A 21 1.47 -8.01 10.12
CA ALA A 21 0.38 -8.17 9.17
C ALA A 21 -0.95 -7.72 9.80
N SER A 22 -1.78 -7.04 9.00
CA SER A 22 -3.18 -6.78 9.33
C SER A 22 -4.07 -7.90 8.81
N ASP A 23 -5.07 -8.30 9.59
CA ASP A 23 -6.12 -9.26 9.21
C ASP A 23 -7.36 -8.59 8.60
N LEU A 24 -7.27 -7.28 8.31
CA LEU A 24 -8.35 -6.50 7.74
C LEU A 24 -8.80 -7.08 6.40
N ALA A 25 -10.10 -7.28 6.27
CA ALA A 25 -10.73 -7.66 5.01
C ALA A 25 -10.73 -6.49 4.02
N CYS A 26 -10.53 -6.77 2.74
CA CYS A 26 -10.67 -5.78 1.68
C CYS A 26 -12.06 -5.12 1.73
N PRO A 27 -12.16 -3.78 1.75
CA PRO A 27 -13.45 -3.10 1.85
C PRO A 27 -14.34 -3.32 0.61
N ASN A 28 -13.75 -3.70 -0.53
CA ASN A 28 -14.49 -3.93 -1.77
C ASN A 28 -15.01 -5.37 -1.92
N CYS A 29 -14.16 -6.38 -1.66
CA CYS A 29 -14.47 -7.79 -1.96
C CYS A 29 -14.45 -8.75 -0.75
N GLY A 30 -14.11 -8.25 0.45
CA GLY A 30 -14.10 -9.04 1.69
C GLY A 30 -12.92 -10.01 1.86
N GLN A 31 -12.07 -10.20 0.84
CA GLN A 31 -10.89 -11.07 0.96
C GLN A 31 -9.78 -10.44 1.80
N ARG A 32 -9.06 -11.24 2.58
CA ARG A 32 -7.96 -10.81 3.46
C ARG A 32 -6.60 -10.84 2.75
N THR A 33 -6.56 -10.21 1.57
CA THR A 33 -5.37 -10.17 0.71
C THR A 33 -4.92 -8.73 0.45
N LEU A 34 -5.05 -7.87 1.46
CA LEU A 34 -4.57 -6.50 1.40
C LEU A 34 -3.03 -6.48 1.42
N ARG A 35 -2.45 -5.64 0.57
CA ARG A 35 -1.02 -5.42 0.43
C ARG A 35 -0.73 -3.94 0.52
N ILE A 36 0.31 -3.61 1.28
CA ILE A 36 0.82 -2.25 1.43
C ILE A 36 2.29 -2.21 1.03
N VAL A 37 2.66 -1.27 0.18
CA VAL A 37 4.05 -1.05 -0.25
C VAL A 37 4.37 0.44 -0.23
N PHE A 38 5.47 0.77 0.44
CA PHE A 38 6.06 2.09 0.40
C PHE A 38 7.02 2.19 -0.78
N THR A 39 6.95 3.26 -1.55
CA THR A 39 7.90 3.59 -2.62
C THR A 39 8.57 4.91 -2.31
N ALA A 40 9.90 4.90 -2.20
CA ALA A 40 10.66 6.11 -1.89
C ALA A 40 12.11 6.05 -2.44
N ARG A 41 12.81 7.18 -2.37
CA ARG A 41 14.26 7.22 -2.55
C ARG A 41 14.95 6.65 -1.30
N PRO A 42 16.20 6.15 -1.41
CA PRO A 42 16.99 5.76 -0.25
C PRO A 42 17.06 6.89 0.80
N ALA A 43 16.97 6.53 2.08
CA ALA A 43 17.03 7.44 3.23
C ALA A 43 15.93 8.53 3.30
N ALA A 44 14.86 8.44 2.50
CA ALA A 44 13.72 9.34 2.64
C ALA A 44 12.83 8.92 3.83
N ASN A 45 12.44 9.89 4.66
CA ASN A 45 11.54 9.65 5.80
C ASN A 45 10.04 9.60 5.42
N ALA A 46 9.71 9.94 4.17
CA ALA A 46 8.36 9.90 3.62
C ALA A 46 8.39 9.43 2.16
N GLY A 47 7.31 8.76 1.73
CA GLY A 47 7.19 8.20 0.39
C GLY A 47 5.76 8.14 -0.12
N TYR A 48 5.58 7.41 -1.22
CA TYR A 48 4.27 7.04 -1.74
C TYR A 48 3.87 5.69 -1.17
N VAL A 49 2.63 5.56 -0.71
CA VAL A 49 2.07 4.26 -0.35
C VAL A 49 1.14 3.81 -1.47
N SER A 50 1.29 2.56 -1.86
CA SER A 50 0.28 1.80 -2.59
C SER A 50 -0.37 0.80 -1.65
N LEU A 51 -1.69 0.87 -1.51
CA LEU A 51 -2.50 -0.10 -0.79
C LEU A 51 -3.49 -0.72 -1.77
N TRP A 52 -3.46 -2.03 -1.95
CA TRP A 52 -4.38 -2.72 -2.85
C TRP A 52 -4.80 -4.08 -2.30
N CYS A 53 -5.83 -4.67 -2.92
CA CYS A 53 -6.20 -6.07 -2.69
C CYS A 53 -5.69 -6.94 -3.85
N ASP A 54 -4.91 -7.99 -3.55
CA ASP A 54 -4.43 -8.94 -4.58
C ASP A 54 -5.57 -9.70 -5.29
N THR A 55 -6.75 -9.80 -4.66
CA THR A 55 -7.90 -10.50 -5.25
C THR A 55 -8.65 -9.64 -6.26
N CYS A 56 -9.11 -8.45 -5.87
CA CYS A 56 -9.98 -7.64 -6.73
C CYS A 56 -9.21 -6.57 -7.53
N LEU A 57 -7.90 -6.42 -7.30
CA LEU A 57 -7.04 -5.42 -7.95
C LEU A 57 -7.63 -4.01 -7.91
N GLU A 58 -8.21 -3.65 -6.77
CA GLU A 58 -8.58 -2.28 -6.43
C GLU A 58 -7.74 -1.80 -5.26
N GLY A 59 -7.57 -0.49 -5.18
CA GLY A 59 -6.76 0.11 -4.13
C GLY A 59 -6.77 1.62 -4.13
N THR A 60 -5.95 2.17 -3.25
CA THR A 60 -5.70 3.60 -3.13
C THR A 60 -4.21 3.87 -3.07
N HIS A 61 -3.84 5.12 -3.30
CA HIS A 61 -2.51 5.61 -3.01
C HIS A 61 -2.55 6.72 -1.96
N VAL A 62 -1.47 6.85 -1.20
CA VAL A 62 -1.29 7.98 -0.28
C VAL A 62 0.07 8.61 -0.55
N CYS A 63 0.06 9.91 -0.82
CA CYS A 63 1.27 10.68 -1.05
C CYS A 63 1.84 11.18 0.28
N ARG A 64 3.17 11.26 0.38
CA ARG A 64 3.89 11.83 1.54
C ARG A 64 3.57 11.11 2.87
N ALA A 65 3.29 9.81 2.80
CA ALA A 65 3.14 9.00 4.00
C ALA A 65 4.51 8.83 4.68
N PRO A 66 4.64 9.03 6.00
CA PRO A 66 5.83 8.65 6.74
C PRO A 66 6.13 7.16 6.55
N ILE A 67 7.41 6.79 6.53
CA ILE A 67 7.80 5.38 6.41
C ILE A 67 8.10 4.86 7.81
N PRO A 68 7.31 3.91 8.35
CA PRO A 68 7.59 3.31 9.65
C PRO A 68 8.89 2.51 9.64
N ASP A 69 9.52 2.38 10.80
CA ASP A 69 10.67 1.48 10.95
C ASP A 69 10.28 0.02 10.71
N GLY A 70 11.22 -0.76 10.17
CA GLY A 70 11.04 -2.20 9.97
C GLY A 70 10.22 -2.60 8.74
N VAL A 71 9.75 -1.65 7.92
CA VAL A 71 9.06 -1.97 6.65
C VAL A 71 10.05 -2.05 5.48
N THR A 72 9.77 -2.96 4.54
CA THR A 72 10.52 -3.01 3.28
C THR A 72 10.02 -1.92 2.34
N VAL A 73 10.92 -1.05 1.89
CA VAL A 73 10.61 0.04 0.95
C VAL A 73 11.02 -0.36 -0.46
N ARG A 74 10.11 -0.16 -1.41
CA ARG A 74 10.38 -0.27 -2.84
C ARG A 74 11.23 0.92 -3.31
N PRO A 75 12.44 0.70 -3.85
CA PRO A 75 13.29 1.79 -4.30
C PRO A 75 12.70 2.46 -5.55
N MET A 76 12.75 3.79 -5.60
CA MET A 76 12.27 4.59 -6.74
C MET A 76 13.35 4.84 -7.79
N ASP A 77 14.62 4.74 -7.42
CA ASP A 77 15.80 5.04 -8.23
C ASP A 77 16.30 3.86 -9.08
N LYS A 78 15.82 2.64 -8.79
CA LYS A 78 16.17 1.43 -9.56
C LYS A 78 15.39 1.35 -10.90
N PRO A 79 15.88 0.61 -11.90
CA PRO A 79 15.07 0.23 -13.06
C PRO A 79 13.81 -0.56 -12.65
N THR A 80 12.70 -0.39 -13.37
CA THR A 80 11.39 -0.96 -13.00
C THR A 80 11.42 -2.45 -12.68
N GLU A 81 12.18 -3.23 -13.44
CA GLU A 81 12.32 -4.70 -13.28
C GLU A 81 12.99 -5.10 -11.96
N GLU A 82 13.87 -4.23 -11.44
CA GLU A 82 14.60 -4.43 -10.19
C GLU A 82 13.86 -3.89 -8.96
N ARG A 83 12.77 -3.13 -9.16
CA ARG A 83 12.02 -2.51 -8.05
C ARG A 83 11.15 -3.53 -7.33
N ASN A 84 11.69 -4.08 -6.24
CA ASN A 84 10.96 -4.91 -5.28
C ASN A 84 10.70 -4.16 -3.98
N PRO A 85 9.55 -4.37 -3.30
CA PRO A 85 8.43 -5.24 -3.71
C PRO A 85 7.71 -4.76 -4.98
N ARG A 86 7.09 -5.67 -5.74
CA ARG A 86 6.32 -5.32 -6.94
C ARG A 86 4.97 -4.71 -6.56
N VAL A 87 4.51 -3.75 -7.35
CA VAL A 87 3.18 -3.14 -7.25
C VAL A 87 2.45 -3.41 -8.57
N PRO A 88 1.29 -4.09 -8.56
CA PRO A 88 0.56 -4.40 -9.79
C PRO A 88 -0.12 -3.15 -10.36
N ASN A 89 -0.63 -3.26 -11.59
CA ASN A 89 -1.50 -2.24 -12.16
C ASN A 89 -2.94 -2.43 -11.63
N TYR A 90 -3.18 -2.01 -10.38
CA TYR A 90 -4.51 -2.04 -9.76
C TYR A 90 -5.31 -0.79 -10.12
N ARG A 91 -6.64 -0.89 -10.10
CA ARG A 91 -7.54 0.25 -10.32
C ARG A 91 -7.53 1.15 -9.10
N LEU A 92 -7.17 2.42 -9.29
CA LEU A 92 -7.27 3.44 -8.25
C LEU A 92 -8.74 3.78 -7.98
N VAL A 93 -9.07 3.86 -6.69
CA VAL A 93 -10.31 4.43 -6.19
C VAL A 93 -10.02 5.90 -5.83
N THR A 94 -10.85 6.80 -6.36
CA THR A 94 -10.76 8.26 -6.22
C THR A 94 -12.13 8.84 -5.94
#